data_AF-A0A924Z484-F1
#
_entry.id   AF-A0A924Z484-F1
#
_cell.length_a   1.000
_cell.length_b   1.000
_cell.length_c   1.000
_cell.angle_alpha   90.00
_cell.angle_beta   90.00
_cell.angle_gamma   90.00
#
_symmetry.space_group_name_H-M   'P 1'
#
loop_
_entity.id
_entity.type
_entity.pdbx_description
1 polymer ?
#
loop_
_entity_poly.entity_id
_entity_poly.type
_entity_poly.pdbx_seq_one_letter_code
_entity_poly.pdbx_strand_id
1 'polypeptide(L)'
;MPRARHPASSYLLFGPQAVAAAAMLPADARLDPAALAGATLVARTQEWLMETRQVGADGRSLDLPLQYPLRPKAGIFFIGKAWMLGAGPGWAYDRLAQTLTVQGAGDQVLGVALDEPLLQVRGSAGVVVQGIDFFGAGGHAVDVKSDGAVVLRDLTITLTGGNAVAVAGARLAQVEQLRIDRCGGDGVFFAEVARAEVRNSSVRDAGLLHGAGPALAAINAHRTDAALIERNQVERAGYIGIRVSGDALVQGNRIAETCISLGDCAAIYTWRRGRDDHRAPVRVLGNLVLGVGVGGDTSVKFGVDDYFAGVYLDEWTRRGVVEGNVIIVAAQGIYLHNSFDNTVAGNLVLGARAQPLLDLVDAPVRAAQAKSETEVPNRLQAALLDKPASPGEWTRVPAGDAAALRRSTTRLVVLDLKPGAALATAGDIGRCSVLMPVSTAPELPAQVLQCPAK
;
A
#
# COMPACT_ATOMS: atom_id res chain seq x y z
N MET A 1 0.14 15.46 -16.76
CA MET A 1 1.42 16.21 -16.66
C MET A 1 1.96 16.08 -15.23
N PRO A 2 3.27 15.93 -15.01
CA PRO A 2 3.82 15.79 -13.66
C PRO A 2 3.73 17.11 -12.89
N ARG A 3 3.54 17.02 -11.57
CA ARG A 3 3.59 18.18 -10.67
C ARG A 3 5.06 18.58 -10.46
N ALA A 4 5.34 19.88 -10.54
CA ALA A 4 6.65 20.44 -10.29
C ALA A 4 7.12 20.13 -8.86
N ARG A 5 8.36 19.67 -8.72
CA ARG A 5 9.01 19.42 -7.44
C ARG A 5 10.50 19.76 -7.48
N HIS A 6 11.03 20.15 -6.34
CA HIS A 6 12.46 20.30 -6.12
C HIS A 6 12.93 19.49 -4.92
N PRO A 7 13.93 18.61 -5.06
CA PRO A 7 14.58 18.18 -6.30
C PRO A 7 13.62 17.43 -7.22
N ALA A 8 13.92 17.38 -8.53
CA ALA A 8 13.03 16.83 -9.55
C ALA A 8 12.72 15.33 -9.36
N SER A 9 13.67 14.56 -8.81
CA SER A 9 13.56 13.08 -8.76
C SER A 9 14.18 12.44 -7.50
N SER A 10 14.39 13.20 -6.43
CA SER A 10 14.97 12.70 -5.17
C SER A 10 14.58 13.58 -3.99
N TYR A 11 14.94 13.15 -2.76
CA TYR A 11 14.87 14.01 -1.58
C TYR A 11 16.14 14.85 -1.43
N LEU A 12 15.99 16.04 -0.85
CA LEU A 12 17.06 16.67 -0.09
C LEU A 12 17.19 15.88 1.21
N LEU A 13 18.35 15.24 1.39
CA LEU A 13 18.67 14.49 2.59
C LEU A 13 19.42 15.37 3.57
N PHE A 14 18.96 15.38 4.82
CA PHE A 14 19.58 16.15 5.88
C PHE A 14 20.88 15.52 6.39
N GLY A 15 21.90 16.36 6.57
CA GLY A 15 23.23 15.94 7.02
C GLY A 15 23.27 15.54 8.50
N PRO A 16 24.42 15.04 8.99
CA PRO A 16 24.57 14.52 10.36
C PRO A 16 24.30 15.53 11.49
N GLN A 17 24.43 16.83 11.22
CA GLN A 17 24.22 17.90 12.20
C GLN A 17 22.85 18.57 12.10
N ALA A 18 22.04 18.19 11.11
CA ALA A 18 20.76 18.82 10.84
C ALA A 18 19.71 18.29 11.81
N VAL A 19 19.32 19.14 12.77
CA VAL A 19 18.14 18.94 13.60
C VAL A 19 17.33 20.23 13.56
N ALA A 20 16.07 20.13 13.13
CA ALA A 20 15.13 21.24 13.16
C ALA A 20 14.05 21.01 14.22
N ALA A 21 13.60 22.08 14.86
CA ALA A 21 12.34 22.04 15.59
C ALA A 21 11.22 21.64 14.62
N ALA A 22 10.23 20.90 15.09
CA ALA A 22 9.17 20.39 14.24
C ALA A 22 8.40 21.47 13.45
N ALA A 23 8.38 22.72 13.92
CA ALA A 23 7.70 23.84 13.26
C ALA A 23 8.59 24.71 12.35
N MET A 24 9.84 24.33 12.11
CA MET A 24 10.80 25.15 11.37
C MET A 24 11.58 24.31 10.35
N LEU A 25 11.86 24.90 9.18
CA LEU A 25 12.90 24.40 8.29
C LEU A 25 14.28 24.62 8.94
N PRO A 26 15.21 23.66 8.84
CA PRO A 26 16.56 23.88 9.32
C PRO A 26 17.28 24.89 8.43
N ALA A 27 18.19 25.65 9.03
CA ALA A 27 18.93 26.71 8.35
C ALA A 27 19.78 26.19 7.16
N ASP A 28 20.10 24.89 7.15
CA ASP A 28 20.91 24.22 6.14
C ASP A 28 20.09 23.58 5.02
N ALA A 29 18.79 23.90 4.86
CA ALA A 29 18.00 23.47 3.71
C ALA A 29 18.58 23.95 2.35
N ARG A 30 19.62 24.81 2.37
CA ARG A 30 20.43 25.28 1.22
C ARG A 30 19.62 25.92 0.09
N LEU A 31 18.44 26.45 0.41
CA LEU A 31 17.57 27.16 -0.52
C LEU A 31 17.30 28.55 0.02
N ASP A 32 17.13 29.51 -0.90
CA ASP A 32 16.73 30.88 -0.56
C ASP A 32 15.34 30.84 0.10
N PRO A 33 15.19 31.31 1.36
CA PRO A 33 13.89 31.37 2.03
C PRO A 33 12.84 32.12 1.20
N ALA A 34 13.21 33.21 0.53
CA ALA A 34 12.27 33.98 -0.28
C ALA A 34 11.67 33.14 -1.42
N ALA A 35 12.46 32.23 -2.00
CA ALA A 35 12.02 31.33 -3.06
C ALA A 35 11.10 30.19 -2.56
N LEU A 36 11.13 29.91 -1.24
CA LEU A 36 10.31 28.89 -0.58
C LEU A 36 9.01 29.43 0.03
N ALA A 37 8.89 30.75 0.23
CA ALA A 37 7.72 31.34 0.85
C ALA A 37 6.41 30.92 0.15
N GLY A 38 5.50 30.25 0.85
CA GLY A 38 4.25 29.72 0.29
C GLY A 38 4.38 28.44 -0.53
N ALA A 39 5.55 27.81 -0.59
CA ALA A 39 5.71 26.47 -1.14
C ALA A 39 5.09 25.43 -0.20
N THR A 40 4.83 24.22 -0.71
CA THR A 40 4.49 23.07 0.13
C THR A 40 5.73 22.21 0.33
N LEU A 41 6.11 22.01 1.59
CA LEU A 41 7.07 21.01 2.03
C LEU A 41 6.38 19.64 2.01
N VAL A 42 7.04 18.65 1.42
CA VAL A 42 6.75 17.23 1.62
C VAL A 42 7.91 16.61 2.37
N ALA A 43 7.65 16.08 3.55
CA ALA A 43 8.67 15.58 4.46
C ALA A 43 8.46 14.11 4.79
N ARG A 44 9.53 13.33 4.66
CA ARG A 44 9.65 11.97 5.14
C ARG A 44 10.50 11.98 6.42
N THR A 45 9.79 12.10 7.54
CA THR A 45 10.37 12.26 8.89
C THR A 45 10.55 10.92 9.59
N GLN A 46 9.87 9.87 9.11
CA GLN A 46 10.07 8.45 9.44
C GLN A 46 10.02 7.61 8.17
N GLU A 47 10.41 6.33 8.24
CA GLU A 47 10.40 5.46 7.06
C GLU A 47 8.98 5.17 6.55
N TRP A 48 8.02 5.10 7.48
CA TRP A 48 6.60 4.84 7.31
C TRP A 48 5.72 6.09 7.28
N LEU A 49 6.30 7.29 7.42
CA LEU A 49 5.51 8.53 7.50
C LEU A 49 5.97 9.54 6.45
N MET A 50 4.99 9.99 5.66
CA MET A 50 5.10 11.19 4.86
C MET A 50 4.05 12.19 5.30
N GLU A 51 4.46 13.45 5.41
CA GLU A 51 3.61 14.54 5.81
C GLU A 51 3.86 15.78 4.95
N THR A 52 2.85 16.64 4.83
CA THR A 52 2.96 17.88 4.06
C THR A 52 2.71 19.09 4.94
N ARG A 53 3.45 20.17 4.70
CA ARG A 53 3.32 21.45 5.43
C ARG A 53 3.40 22.61 4.47
N GLN A 54 2.72 23.71 4.78
CA GLN A 54 2.92 24.96 4.05
C GLN A 54 4.10 25.70 4.66
N VAL A 55 4.99 26.20 3.80
CA VAL A 55 6.09 27.08 4.21
C VAL A 55 5.52 28.49 4.34
N GLY A 56 5.74 29.12 5.50
CA GLY A 56 5.28 30.46 5.81
C GLY A 56 5.89 31.53 4.92
N ALA A 57 5.36 32.75 5.04
CA ALA A 57 5.81 33.89 4.21
C ALA A 57 7.28 34.29 4.45
N ASP A 58 7.84 33.92 5.60
CA ASP A 58 9.26 34.11 5.93
C ASP A 58 10.19 33.07 5.25
N GLY A 59 9.60 32.09 4.55
CA GLY A 59 10.35 31.03 3.87
C GLY A 59 10.97 29.99 4.81
N ARG A 60 10.64 30.02 6.11
CA ARG A 60 11.29 29.20 7.14
C ARG A 60 10.31 28.52 8.09
N SER A 61 9.31 29.24 8.53
CA SER A 61 8.26 28.71 9.41
C SER A 61 7.39 27.70 8.67
N LEU A 62 6.86 26.73 9.41
CA LEU A 62 5.81 25.82 8.92
C LEU A 62 4.47 26.23 9.51
N ASP A 63 3.40 26.10 8.74
CA ASP A 63 2.04 26.37 9.17
C ASP A 63 1.60 25.51 10.36
N LEU A 64 2.09 24.27 10.42
CA LEU A 64 1.91 23.34 11.52
C LEU A 64 3.22 22.61 11.85
N PRO A 65 3.44 22.21 13.12
CA PRO A 65 4.57 21.38 13.46
C PRO A 65 4.48 20.02 12.74
N LEU A 66 5.63 19.51 12.34
CA LEU A 66 5.81 18.13 11.90
C LEU A 66 5.51 17.16 13.05
N GLN A 67 5.05 15.96 12.73
CA GLN A 67 4.81 14.94 13.77
C GLN A 67 6.14 14.49 14.39
N TYR A 68 7.18 14.40 13.57
CA TYR A 68 8.54 14.14 14.01
C TYR A 68 9.48 15.24 13.49
N PRO A 69 10.46 15.66 14.30
CA PRO A 69 11.42 16.67 13.87
C PRO A 69 12.22 16.18 12.65
N LEU A 70 12.63 17.12 11.80
CA LEU A 70 13.63 16.83 10.76
C LEU A 70 14.96 16.53 11.46
N ARG A 71 15.44 15.31 11.26
CA ARG A 71 16.67 14.77 11.86
C ARG A 71 17.61 14.26 10.76
N PRO A 72 18.87 13.92 11.06
CA PRO A 72 19.78 13.40 10.05
C PRO A 72 19.16 12.25 9.26
N LYS A 73 19.38 12.25 7.94
CA LYS A 73 18.80 11.32 6.94
C LYS A 73 17.32 11.48 6.63
N ALA A 74 16.60 12.39 7.30
CA ALA A 74 15.25 12.75 6.85
C ALA A 74 15.30 13.30 5.43
N GLY A 75 14.30 12.95 4.63
CA GLY A 75 14.19 13.38 3.25
C GLY A 75 13.07 14.38 3.08
N ILE A 76 13.33 15.47 2.37
CA ILE A 76 12.31 16.44 2.00
C ILE A 76 12.34 16.74 0.51
N PHE A 77 11.21 17.19 -0.03
CA PHE A 77 11.16 17.91 -1.29
C PHE A 77 10.09 19.00 -1.21
N PHE A 78 10.17 19.97 -2.11
CA PHE A 78 9.24 21.07 -2.17
C PHE A 78 8.43 21.00 -3.46
N ILE A 79 7.18 21.46 -3.40
CA ILE A 79 6.28 21.58 -4.55
C ILE A 79 5.57 22.94 -4.52
N GLY A 80 4.99 23.31 -5.66
CA GLY A 80 4.10 24.48 -5.74
C GLY A 80 4.77 25.79 -6.15
N LYS A 81 5.99 25.76 -6.72
CA LYS A 81 6.62 26.96 -7.30
C LYS A 81 7.04 26.73 -8.75
N ALA A 82 6.88 27.75 -9.59
CA ALA A 82 7.17 27.68 -11.03
C ALA A 82 8.63 27.33 -11.33
N TRP A 83 9.58 27.86 -10.54
CA TRP A 83 11.02 27.58 -10.73
C TRP A 83 11.36 26.09 -10.53
N MET A 84 10.48 25.30 -9.90
CA MET A 84 10.66 23.85 -9.69
C MET A 84 10.29 23.01 -10.93
N LEU A 85 9.77 23.60 -12.00
CA LEU A 85 9.42 22.90 -13.24
C LEU A 85 10.65 22.37 -13.99
N GLY A 86 11.80 23.03 -13.84
CA GLY A 86 13.00 22.75 -14.64
C GLY A 86 12.73 22.91 -16.14
N ALA A 87 13.36 22.07 -16.97
CA ALA A 87 13.25 22.14 -18.44
C ALA A 87 12.13 21.25 -19.04
N GLY A 88 11.50 20.39 -18.24
CA GLY A 88 10.51 19.41 -18.73
C GLY A 88 9.06 19.92 -18.74
N PRO A 89 8.11 19.17 -19.33
CA PRO A 89 6.69 19.49 -19.20
C PRO A 89 6.21 19.27 -17.76
N GLY A 90 5.29 20.11 -17.28
CA GLY A 90 4.77 19.99 -15.93
C GLY A 90 3.85 21.14 -15.54
N TRP A 91 3.42 21.13 -14.29
CA TRP A 91 2.63 22.22 -13.72
C TRP A 91 3.04 22.55 -12.29
N ALA A 92 2.91 23.81 -11.90
CA ALA A 92 3.11 24.29 -10.54
C ALA A 92 1.98 25.25 -10.18
N TYR A 93 1.40 25.10 -8.98
CA TYR A 93 0.45 26.05 -8.44
C TYR A 93 1.05 26.75 -7.22
N ASP A 94 1.33 28.04 -7.36
CA ASP A 94 1.77 28.91 -6.28
C ASP A 94 0.54 29.41 -5.53
N ARG A 95 0.33 28.88 -4.32
CA ARG A 95 -0.86 29.19 -3.51
C ARG A 95 -0.87 30.64 -3.02
N LEU A 96 0.30 31.21 -2.71
CA LEU A 96 0.40 32.57 -2.20
C LEU A 96 0.12 33.58 -3.33
N ALA A 97 0.66 33.32 -4.52
CA ALA A 97 0.43 34.15 -5.70
C ALA A 97 -0.85 33.77 -6.47
N GLN A 98 -1.57 32.72 -6.03
CA GLN A 98 -2.73 32.12 -6.71
C GLN A 98 -2.51 31.90 -8.22
N THR A 99 -1.30 31.49 -8.60
CA THR A 99 -0.87 31.41 -10.00
C THR A 99 -0.59 29.96 -10.38
N LEU A 100 -1.28 29.46 -11.41
CA LEU A 100 -0.99 28.17 -12.05
C LEU A 100 -0.04 28.39 -13.23
N THR A 101 1.16 27.82 -13.15
CA THR A 101 2.11 27.78 -14.26
C THR A 101 2.07 26.40 -14.89
N VAL A 102 1.93 26.33 -16.21
CA VAL A 102 1.96 25.08 -16.99
C VAL A 102 3.02 25.22 -18.07
N GLN A 103 3.87 24.20 -18.21
CA GLN A 103 4.95 24.14 -19.19
C GLN A 103 4.79 22.88 -20.06
N GLY A 104 4.99 23.03 -21.38
CA GLY A 104 5.01 21.90 -22.31
C GLY A 104 3.65 21.24 -22.56
N ALA A 105 2.55 21.99 -22.43
CA ALA A 105 1.21 21.49 -22.77
C ALA A 105 0.93 21.51 -24.29
N GLY A 106 1.63 22.36 -25.06
CA GLY A 106 1.33 22.56 -26.49
C GLY A 106 -0.14 22.95 -26.69
N ASP A 107 -0.80 22.30 -27.65
CA ASP A 107 -2.22 22.52 -27.99
C ASP A 107 -3.19 21.64 -27.20
N GLN A 108 -2.75 20.99 -26.11
CA GLN A 108 -3.61 20.11 -25.32
C GLN A 108 -4.63 20.91 -24.50
N VAL A 109 -5.86 20.38 -24.41
CA VAL A 109 -6.88 20.88 -23.48
C VAL A 109 -6.48 20.52 -22.05
N LEU A 110 -6.38 21.53 -21.20
CA LEU A 110 -6.06 21.38 -19.78
C LEU A 110 -7.32 21.43 -18.94
N GLY A 111 -7.55 20.38 -18.15
CA GLY A 111 -8.56 20.36 -17.11
C GLY A 111 -7.92 20.59 -15.74
N VAL A 112 -8.54 21.43 -14.92
CA VAL A 112 -8.16 21.63 -13.52
C VAL A 112 -9.32 21.20 -12.64
N ALA A 113 -9.05 20.30 -11.70
CA ALA A 113 -10.01 19.87 -10.69
C ALA A 113 -9.99 20.85 -9.51
N LEU A 114 -11.11 21.51 -9.25
CA LEU A 114 -11.29 22.39 -8.10
C LEU A 114 -12.30 21.83 -7.09
N ASP A 115 -13.20 20.96 -7.53
CA ASP A 115 -14.27 20.42 -6.69
C ASP A 115 -13.75 19.29 -5.79
N GLU A 116 -14.03 19.41 -4.49
CA GLU A 116 -13.71 18.39 -3.50
C GLU A 116 -14.70 18.42 -2.31
N PRO A 117 -15.34 17.29 -1.96
CA PRO A 117 -15.46 16.04 -2.72
C PRO A 117 -16.45 16.15 -3.91
N LEU A 118 -16.47 15.17 -4.84
CA LEU A 118 -17.47 15.13 -5.92
C LEU A 118 -18.86 14.65 -5.44
N LEU A 119 -18.89 13.66 -4.55
CA LEU A 119 -20.09 13.25 -3.84
C LEU A 119 -19.87 13.34 -2.33
N GLN A 120 -20.69 14.15 -1.67
CA GLN A 120 -20.73 14.25 -0.21
C GLN A 120 -22.06 13.74 0.33
N VAL A 121 -21.99 12.80 1.28
CA VAL A 121 -23.17 12.34 2.03
C VAL A 121 -22.93 12.49 3.52
N ARG A 122 -23.93 13.03 4.23
CA ARG A 122 -23.92 13.28 5.68
C ARG A 122 -25.26 12.85 6.30
N GLY A 123 -25.23 12.23 7.48
CA GLY A 123 -26.44 11.95 8.28
C GLY A 123 -26.71 10.47 8.51
N SER A 124 -27.86 10.14 9.11
CA SER A 124 -28.12 8.83 9.72
C SER A 124 -28.89 7.82 8.86
N ALA A 125 -29.14 8.15 7.59
CA ALA A 125 -29.85 7.27 6.68
C ALA A 125 -28.90 6.24 6.04
N GLY A 126 -29.46 5.09 5.63
CA GLY A 126 -28.75 4.18 4.74
C GLY A 126 -28.52 4.84 3.37
N VAL A 127 -27.35 4.58 2.78
CA VAL A 127 -26.91 5.19 1.52
C VAL A 127 -26.57 4.08 0.54
N VAL A 128 -27.08 4.19 -0.69
CA VAL A 128 -26.67 3.35 -1.82
C VAL A 128 -26.21 4.25 -2.94
N VAL A 129 -24.98 4.04 -3.40
CA VAL A 129 -24.42 4.69 -4.60
C VAL A 129 -24.04 3.58 -5.57
N GLN A 130 -24.56 3.65 -6.79
CA GLN A 130 -24.34 2.61 -7.78
C GLN A 130 -24.23 3.16 -9.21
N GLY A 131 -23.31 2.59 -9.99
CA GLY A 131 -23.27 2.79 -11.43
C GLY A 131 -22.85 4.21 -11.83
N ILE A 132 -22.02 4.85 -11.02
CA ILE A 132 -21.55 6.22 -11.25
C ILE A 132 -20.05 6.22 -11.51
N ASP A 133 -19.66 6.93 -12.55
CA ASP A 133 -18.27 7.21 -12.87
C ASP A 133 -17.86 8.59 -12.31
N PHE A 134 -16.86 8.62 -11.45
CA PHE A 134 -16.27 9.82 -10.86
C PHE A 134 -14.92 10.09 -11.52
N PHE A 135 -14.73 11.30 -12.05
CA PHE A 135 -13.50 11.68 -12.73
C PHE A 135 -13.00 13.04 -12.25
N GLY A 136 -11.72 13.15 -11.90
CA GLY A 136 -11.07 14.44 -11.68
C GLY A 136 -11.51 15.15 -10.40
N ALA A 137 -11.54 14.47 -9.26
CA ALA A 137 -11.81 15.10 -7.97
C ALA A 137 -10.55 15.81 -7.42
N GLY A 138 -10.68 17.05 -6.94
CA GLY A 138 -9.57 17.80 -6.32
C GLY A 138 -9.09 17.19 -5.00
N GLY A 139 -10.00 16.53 -4.29
CA GLY A 139 -9.82 15.87 -2.99
C GLY A 139 -10.43 14.49 -3.03
N HIS A 140 -11.39 14.16 -2.15
CA HIS A 140 -12.06 12.86 -2.22
C HIS A 140 -13.04 12.77 -3.39
N ALA A 141 -13.17 11.63 -4.06
CA ALA A 141 -14.25 11.48 -5.05
C ALA A 141 -15.58 11.21 -4.34
N VAL A 142 -15.62 10.23 -3.43
CA VAL A 142 -16.79 9.93 -2.61
C VAL A 142 -16.43 10.07 -1.12
N ASP A 143 -17.16 10.92 -0.41
CA ASP A 143 -17.02 11.15 1.04
C ASP A 143 -18.36 10.96 1.73
N VAL A 144 -18.50 9.85 2.45
CA VAL A 144 -19.70 9.47 3.20
C VAL A 144 -19.41 9.50 4.70
N LYS A 145 -20.17 10.29 5.46
CA LYS A 145 -20.18 10.23 6.92
C LYS A 145 -21.60 9.91 7.38
N SER A 146 -21.80 8.68 7.83
CA SER A 146 -23.12 8.17 8.18
C SER A 146 -23.01 7.14 9.29
N ASP A 147 -24.00 7.04 10.17
CA ASP A 147 -24.14 5.94 11.15
C ASP A 147 -24.95 4.75 10.60
N GLY A 148 -25.52 4.91 9.39
CA GLY A 148 -26.34 3.92 8.71
C GLY A 148 -25.55 2.84 7.99
N ALA A 149 -26.25 2.11 7.11
CA ALA A 149 -25.62 1.18 6.17
C ALA A 149 -25.24 1.93 4.89
N VAL A 150 -24.00 1.80 4.45
CA VAL A 150 -23.46 2.41 3.22
C VAL A 150 -23.14 1.29 2.23
N VAL A 151 -23.69 1.36 1.04
CA VAL A 151 -23.40 0.44 -0.08
C VAL A 151 -22.89 1.26 -1.26
N LEU A 152 -21.65 1.01 -1.65
CA LEU A 152 -21.01 1.61 -2.83
C LEU A 152 -20.69 0.47 -3.78
N ARG A 153 -21.34 0.43 -4.95
CA ARG A 153 -21.16 -0.67 -5.90
C ARG A 153 -21.08 -0.21 -7.34
N ASP A 154 -20.36 -0.94 -8.18
CA ASP A 154 -20.25 -0.65 -9.62
C ASP A 154 -19.83 0.81 -9.91
N LEU A 155 -18.82 1.33 -9.19
CA LEU A 155 -18.32 2.69 -9.43
C LEU A 155 -16.96 2.64 -10.12
N THR A 156 -16.76 3.52 -11.09
CA THR A 156 -15.42 3.83 -11.62
C THR A 156 -14.96 5.15 -11.02
N ILE A 157 -13.74 5.20 -10.48
CA ILE A 157 -13.16 6.43 -9.93
C ILE A 157 -11.79 6.62 -10.55
N THR A 158 -11.55 7.76 -11.19
CA THR A 158 -10.31 8.03 -11.92
C THR A 158 -9.79 9.43 -11.60
N LEU A 159 -8.48 9.55 -11.37
CA LEU A 159 -7.77 10.81 -11.13
C LEU A 159 -8.36 11.61 -9.95
N THR A 160 -8.13 11.12 -8.74
CA THR A 160 -8.63 11.76 -7.49
C THR A 160 -7.49 12.29 -6.64
N GLY A 161 -7.50 13.56 -6.25
CA GLY A 161 -6.41 14.19 -5.50
C GLY A 161 -6.22 13.64 -4.08
N GLY A 162 -7.31 13.23 -3.43
CA GLY A 162 -7.33 12.58 -2.11
C GLY A 162 -7.69 11.10 -2.19
N ASN A 163 -8.40 10.59 -1.19
CA ASN A 163 -8.94 9.23 -1.20
C ASN A 163 -9.99 9.05 -2.31
N ALA A 164 -10.00 7.91 -3.00
CA ALA A 164 -11.06 7.64 -3.98
C ALA A 164 -12.42 7.47 -3.27
N VAL A 165 -12.45 6.67 -2.21
CA VAL A 165 -13.61 6.51 -1.33
C VAL A 165 -13.19 6.73 0.11
N ALA A 166 -13.93 7.56 0.84
CA ALA A 166 -13.84 7.73 2.28
C ALA A 166 -15.21 7.48 2.92
N VAL A 167 -15.29 6.51 3.83
CA VAL A 167 -16.50 6.21 4.60
C VAL A 167 -16.19 6.27 6.09
N ALA A 168 -16.97 7.03 6.85
CA ALA A 168 -16.78 7.14 8.29
C ALA A 168 -18.08 7.01 9.09
N GLY A 169 -17.98 6.38 10.27
CA GLY A 169 -19.06 6.24 11.26
C GLY A 169 -20.07 5.12 10.99
N ALA A 170 -19.99 4.44 9.83
CA ALA A 170 -21.06 3.55 9.37
C ALA A 170 -21.18 2.30 10.22
N ARG A 171 -22.42 1.86 10.50
CA ARG A 171 -22.67 0.55 11.11
C ARG A 171 -22.28 -0.59 10.17
N LEU A 172 -22.43 -0.38 8.86
CA LEU A 172 -22.01 -1.30 7.81
C LEU A 172 -21.57 -0.48 6.61
N ALA A 173 -20.39 -0.76 6.06
CA ALA A 173 -19.94 -0.20 4.80
C ALA A 173 -19.57 -1.35 3.85
N GLN A 174 -20.36 -1.52 2.78
CA GLN A 174 -20.13 -2.51 1.73
C GLN A 174 -19.64 -1.79 0.48
N VAL A 175 -18.44 -2.14 0.06
CA VAL A 175 -17.77 -1.58 -1.09
C VAL A 175 -17.46 -2.72 -2.06
N GLU A 176 -18.18 -2.75 -3.18
CA GLU A 176 -18.13 -3.90 -4.08
C GLU A 176 -17.94 -3.47 -5.53
N GLN A 177 -17.18 -4.24 -6.31
CA GLN A 177 -17.07 -4.02 -7.76
C GLN A 177 -16.61 -2.60 -8.12
N LEU A 178 -15.74 -2.00 -7.31
CA LEU A 178 -15.12 -0.71 -7.61
C LEU A 178 -13.95 -0.87 -8.59
N ARG A 179 -13.79 0.14 -9.45
CA ARG A 179 -12.57 0.33 -10.25
C ARG A 179 -11.96 1.69 -9.95
N ILE A 180 -10.84 1.70 -9.23
CA ILE A 180 -10.10 2.91 -8.91
C ILE A 180 -8.82 2.95 -9.75
N ASP A 181 -8.63 4.03 -10.52
CA ASP A 181 -7.41 4.32 -11.27
C ASP A 181 -6.80 5.65 -10.85
N ARG A 182 -5.66 5.59 -10.14
CA ARG A 182 -4.85 6.71 -9.67
C ARG A 182 -5.58 7.63 -8.70
N CYS A 183 -5.16 7.56 -7.43
CA CYS A 183 -5.56 8.52 -6.40
C CYS A 183 -4.33 9.04 -5.63
N GLY A 184 -4.43 10.24 -5.07
CA GLY A 184 -3.37 10.85 -4.26
C GLY A 184 -3.39 10.39 -2.80
N GLY A 185 -4.54 9.92 -2.30
CA GLY A 185 -4.70 9.29 -1.00
C GLY A 185 -4.90 7.77 -1.09
N ASP A 186 -5.61 7.23 -0.12
CA ASP A 186 -6.01 5.82 -0.08
C ASP A 186 -7.02 5.53 -1.20
N GLY A 187 -7.03 4.31 -1.75
CA GLY A 187 -8.10 3.91 -2.67
C GLY A 187 -9.44 3.87 -1.95
N VAL A 188 -9.51 3.05 -0.90
CA VAL A 188 -10.68 2.94 -0.01
C VAL A 188 -10.23 3.18 1.42
N PHE A 189 -10.81 4.17 2.08
CA PHE A 189 -10.55 4.53 3.47
C PHE A 189 -11.80 4.38 4.32
N PHE A 190 -11.69 3.64 5.41
CA PHE A 190 -12.69 3.57 6.47
C PHE A 190 -12.19 4.25 7.73
N ALA A 191 -13.07 4.93 8.45
CA ALA A 191 -12.79 5.43 9.80
C ALA A 191 -13.97 5.20 10.73
N GLU A 192 -13.76 4.49 11.84
CA GLU A 192 -14.80 4.26 12.85
C GLU A 192 -16.03 3.57 12.24
N VAL A 193 -15.81 2.48 11.50
CA VAL A 193 -16.87 1.69 10.87
C VAL A 193 -17.00 0.35 11.59
N ALA A 194 -18.20 0.02 12.05
CA ALA A 194 -18.40 -1.22 12.82
C ALA A 194 -18.12 -2.47 11.96
N ARG A 195 -18.61 -2.50 10.73
CA ARG A 195 -18.29 -3.57 9.76
C ARG A 195 -17.95 -3.01 8.40
N ALA A 196 -16.70 -3.17 7.97
CA ALA A 196 -16.25 -2.77 6.64
C ALA A 196 -16.08 -4.00 5.74
N GLU A 197 -16.61 -3.95 4.53
CA GLU A 197 -16.47 -5.01 3.54
C GLU A 197 -15.99 -4.42 2.22
N VAL A 198 -14.89 -4.96 1.68
CA VAL A 198 -14.39 -4.60 0.34
C VAL A 198 -14.26 -5.87 -0.47
N ARG A 199 -15.02 -5.97 -1.56
CA ARG A 199 -15.10 -7.21 -2.35
C ARG A 199 -14.98 -6.94 -3.83
N ASN A 200 -14.35 -7.88 -4.54
CA ASN A 200 -14.33 -7.93 -6.01
C ASN A 200 -13.95 -6.59 -6.67
N SER A 201 -13.10 -5.79 -6.02
CA SER A 201 -12.73 -4.44 -6.44
C SER A 201 -11.29 -4.38 -6.93
N SER A 202 -10.98 -3.45 -7.82
CA SER A 202 -9.63 -3.19 -8.31
C SER A 202 -9.16 -1.79 -7.93
N VAL A 203 -8.02 -1.68 -7.26
CA VAL A 203 -7.38 -0.42 -6.91
C VAL A 203 -5.99 -0.37 -7.56
N ARG A 204 -5.78 0.60 -8.44
CA ARG A 204 -4.50 0.84 -9.10
C ARG A 204 -3.96 2.23 -8.77
N ASP A 205 -2.65 2.32 -8.52
CA ASP A 205 -1.92 3.57 -8.33
C ASP A 205 -2.41 4.41 -7.14
N ALA A 206 -2.68 3.75 -6.01
CA ALA A 206 -3.10 4.41 -4.79
C ALA A 206 -1.93 5.13 -4.11
N GLY A 207 -2.14 6.41 -3.78
CA GLY A 207 -1.11 7.26 -3.17
C GLY A 207 0.02 7.66 -4.13
N LEU A 208 -0.19 7.56 -5.44
CA LEU A 208 0.84 7.80 -6.46
C LEU A 208 0.53 8.94 -7.43
N LEU A 209 -0.70 9.47 -7.43
CA LEU A 209 -1.13 10.49 -8.40
C LEU A 209 -0.21 11.74 -8.38
N HIS A 210 0.26 12.12 -7.20
CA HIS A 210 1.11 13.29 -7.01
C HIS A 210 2.57 12.93 -6.69
N GLY A 211 2.97 11.68 -6.95
CA GLY A 211 4.18 11.07 -6.40
C GLY A 211 3.95 10.62 -4.95
N ALA A 212 5.04 10.44 -4.21
CA ALA A 212 4.99 10.05 -2.81
C ALA A 212 4.13 11.03 -2.00
N GLY A 213 3.16 10.50 -1.24
CA GLY A 213 2.21 11.27 -0.44
C GLY A 213 1.83 10.54 0.87
N PRO A 214 0.91 11.12 1.67
CA PRO A 214 0.56 10.62 3.00
C PRO A 214 -0.41 9.42 2.99
N ALA A 215 -0.64 8.79 1.84
CA ALA A 215 -1.52 7.63 1.73
C ALA A 215 -1.01 6.49 2.62
N LEU A 216 -1.92 5.90 3.38
CA LEU A 216 -1.60 4.82 4.30
C LEU A 216 -1.75 3.46 3.65
N ALA A 217 -2.75 3.27 2.77
CA ALA A 217 -2.88 2.02 2.01
C ALA A 217 -3.77 2.17 0.77
N ALA A 218 -3.69 1.20 -0.16
CA ALA A 218 -4.68 1.11 -1.23
C ALA A 218 -6.09 0.79 -0.67
N ILE A 219 -6.17 -0.09 0.32
CA ILE A 219 -7.39 -0.36 1.11
C ILE A 219 -7.03 -0.24 2.59
N ASN A 220 -7.64 0.72 3.29
CA ASN A 220 -7.34 1.05 4.68
C ASN A 220 -8.60 0.92 5.56
N ALA A 221 -8.74 -0.22 6.24
CA ALA A 221 -9.76 -0.44 7.25
C ALA A 221 -9.28 0.10 8.60
N HIS A 222 -9.21 1.43 8.71
CA HIS A 222 -8.71 2.10 9.89
C HIS A 222 -9.81 2.22 10.96
N ARG A 223 -9.49 1.75 12.19
CA ARG A 223 -10.43 1.76 13.33
C ARG A 223 -11.79 1.16 12.96
N THR A 224 -11.76 -0.03 12.39
CA THR A 224 -12.97 -0.84 12.16
C THR A 224 -13.12 -1.88 13.26
N ASP A 225 -14.35 -2.18 13.69
CA ASP A 225 -14.56 -3.27 14.67
C ASP A 225 -14.35 -4.62 14.00
N ALA A 226 -14.90 -4.79 12.79
CA ALA A 226 -14.71 -5.94 11.93
C ALA A 226 -14.46 -5.55 10.46
N ALA A 227 -13.60 -6.30 9.76
CA ALA A 227 -13.32 -6.09 8.35
C ALA A 227 -13.31 -7.39 7.53
N LEU A 228 -13.92 -7.37 6.34
CA LEU A 228 -13.81 -8.43 5.34
C LEU A 228 -13.27 -7.84 4.04
N ILE A 229 -12.04 -8.19 3.70
CA ILE A 229 -11.37 -7.72 2.48
C ILE A 229 -11.08 -8.93 1.61
N GLU A 230 -11.93 -9.19 0.61
CA GLU A 230 -11.84 -10.42 -0.19
C GLU A 230 -11.90 -10.24 -1.70
N ARG A 231 -11.14 -11.07 -2.42
CA ARG A 231 -11.15 -11.15 -3.90
C ARG A 231 -10.91 -9.80 -4.58
N ASN A 232 -10.09 -8.94 -3.99
CA ASN A 232 -9.71 -7.66 -4.59
C ASN A 232 -8.39 -7.78 -5.36
N GLN A 233 -8.19 -6.86 -6.32
CA GLN A 233 -6.92 -6.62 -6.97
C GLN A 233 -6.35 -5.28 -6.51
N VAL A 234 -5.17 -5.29 -5.92
CA VAL A 234 -4.38 -4.10 -5.61
C VAL A 234 -3.13 -4.13 -6.47
N GLU A 235 -2.87 -3.05 -7.19
CA GLU A 235 -1.70 -2.93 -8.04
C GLU A 235 -1.08 -1.55 -7.85
N ARG A 236 0.22 -1.50 -7.54
CA ARG A 236 0.96 -0.26 -7.34
C ARG A 236 0.39 0.62 -6.23
N ALA A 237 0.86 0.39 -5.00
CA ALA A 237 0.53 1.23 -3.84
C ALA A 237 1.77 2.00 -3.36
N GLY A 238 1.60 3.29 -3.03
CA GLY A 238 2.67 4.12 -2.49
C GLY A 238 3.24 3.58 -1.18
N TYR A 239 2.39 3.03 -0.32
CA TYR A 239 2.79 2.44 0.96
C TYR A 239 2.23 1.02 1.10
N ILE A 240 1.20 0.82 1.93
CA ILE A 240 0.64 -0.52 2.17
C ILE A 240 -0.38 -0.90 1.09
N GLY A 241 -0.46 -2.19 0.74
CA GLY A 241 -1.55 -2.68 -0.10
C GLY A 241 -2.89 -2.68 0.65
N ILE A 242 -3.00 -3.55 1.65
CA ILE A 242 -4.17 -3.71 2.50
C ILE A 242 -3.75 -3.51 3.96
N ARG A 243 -4.38 -2.55 4.63
CA ARG A 243 -4.16 -2.21 6.04
C ARG A 243 -5.41 -2.48 6.85
N VAL A 244 -5.30 -3.34 7.86
CA VAL A 244 -6.42 -3.73 8.75
C VAL A 244 -5.96 -3.70 10.21
N SER A 245 -6.91 -3.82 11.14
CA SER A 245 -6.60 -4.07 12.56
C SER A 245 -7.74 -4.86 13.20
N GLY A 246 -7.45 -5.66 14.23
CA GLY A 246 -8.48 -6.38 15.00
C GLY A 246 -9.14 -7.53 14.22
N ASP A 247 -10.47 -7.65 14.36
CA ASP A 247 -11.29 -8.71 13.76
C ASP A 247 -11.35 -8.54 12.23
N ALA A 248 -10.39 -9.11 11.52
CA ALA A 248 -10.29 -8.91 10.08
C ALA A 248 -10.05 -10.24 9.35
N LEU A 249 -10.77 -10.44 8.26
CA LEU A 249 -10.54 -11.51 7.29
C LEU A 249 -10.06 -10.90 5.98
N VAL A 250 -8.79 -11.13 5.65
CA VAL A 250 -8.17 -10.71 4.39
C VAL A 250 -7.90 -11.96 3.57
N GLN A 251 -8.72 -12.21 2.54
CA GLN A 251 -8.65 -13.50 1.83
C GLN A 251 -8.77 -13.42 0.30
N GLY A 252 -8.01 -14.27 -0.39
CA GLY A 252 -8.12 -14.44 -1.84
C GLY A 252 -7.85 -13.16 -2.66
N ASN A 253 -7.11 -12.20 -2.12
CA ASN A 253 -6.75 -10.97 -2.83
C ASN A 253 -5.49 -11.19 -3.67
N ARG A 254 -5.37 -10.45 -4.77
CA ARG A 254 -4.13 -10.31 -5.56
C ARG A 254 -3.54 -8.94 -5.31
N ILE A 255 -2.33 -8.88 -4.76
CA ILE A 255 -1.68 -7.62 -4.36
C ILE A 255 -0.31 -7.57 -5.01
N ALA A 256 -0.05 -6.55 -5.82
CA ALA A 256 1.17 -6.42 -6.59
C ALA A 256 1.81 -5.04 -6.43
N GLU A 257 3.14 -4.99 -6.36
CA GLU A 257 3.96 -3.78 -6.47
C GLU A 257 3.62 -2.73 -5.40
N THR A 258 3.54 -3.13 -4.14
CA THR A 258 3.33 -2.19 -3.01
C THR A 258 4.66 -1.64 -2.50
N CYS A 259 4.58 -0.66 -1.60
CA CYS A 259 5.74 0.00 -0.99
C CYS A 259 6.63 0.76 -1.97
N ILE A 260 6.02 1.48 -2.91
CA ILE A 260 6.76 2.22 -3.94
C ILE A 260 7.46 3.44 -3.34
N SER A 261 6.82 4.14 -2.40
CA SER A 261 7.28 5.44 -1.88
C SER A 261 7.79 5.39 -0.44
N LEU A 262 7.27 4.46 0.37
CA LEU A 262 7.57 4.35 1.80
C LEU A 262 8.07 2.94 2.15
N GLY A 263 8.95 2.90 3.15
CA GLY A 263 9.51 1.68 3.77
C GLY A 263 8.81 1.38 5.08
N ASP A 264 9.25 0.34 5.79
CA ASP A 264 8.54 -0.20 6.96
C ASP A 264 7.06 -0.45 6.66
N CYS A 265 6.85 -1.32 5.69
CA CYS A 265 5.58 -1.47 4.98
C CYS A 265 5.28 -2.94 4.65
N ALA A 266 4.09 -3.18 4.11
CA ALA A 266 3.76 -4.49 3.56
C ALA A 266 2.71 -4.47 2.46
N ALA A 267 2.59 -5.58 1.73
CA ALA A 267 1.39 -5.82 0.91
C ALA A 267 0.14 -6.00 1.77
N ILE A 268 0.25 -6.72 2.89
CA ILE A 268 -0.80 -6.84 3.92
C ILE A 268 -0.20 -6.50 5.28
N TYR A 269 -0.75 -5.50 5.96
CA TYR A 269 -0.28 -5.01 7.26
C TYR A 269 -1.40 -5.02 8.30
N THR A 270 -1.05 -5.41 9.52
CA THR A 270 -1.89 -5.27 10.69
C THR A 270 -1.06 -4.97 11.92
N TRP A 271 -1.70 -4.38 12.93
CA TRP A 271 -1.11 -4.10 14.22
C TRP A 271 -2.17 -4.12 15.32
N ARG A 272 -1.72 -4.09 16.58
CA ARG A 272 -2.56 -3.78 17.75
C ARG A 272 -2.07 -2.51 18.43
N ARG A 273 -2.95 -1.84 19.17
CA ARG A 273 -2.60 -0.58 19.85
C ARG A 273 -1.59 -0.80 20.99
N GLY A 274 -1.55 -2.01 21.53
CA GLY A 274 -0.67 -2.40 22.62
C GLY A 274 -1.16 -3.68 23.29
N ARG A 275 -0.52 -4.01 24.42
CA ARG A 275 -0.78 -5.23 25.18
C ARG A 275 -2.24 -5.41 25.60
N ASP A 276 -2.95 -4.34 25.94
CA ASP A 276 -4.33 -4.39 26.45
C ASP A 276 -5.39 -4.42 25.32
N ASP A 277 -4.96 -4.50 24.06
CA ASP A 277 -5.86 -4.58 22.92
C ASP A 277 -6.39 -6.02 22.74
N HIS A 278 -7.61 -6.27 23.22
CA HIS A 278 -8.24 -7.60 23.22
C HIS A 278 -9.14 -7.87 22.01
N ARG A 279 -9.07 -7.04 20.95
CA ARG A 279 -9.84 -7.28 19.72
C ARG A 279 -9.58 -8.69 19.16
N ALA A 280 -10.56 -9.23 18.41
CA ALA A 280 -10.44 -10.54 17.79
C ALA A 280 -9.22 -10.58 16.84
N PRO A 281 -8.66 -11.78 16.58
CA PRO A 281 -7.45 -11.89 15.75
C PRO A 281 -7.74 -11.68 14.26
N VAL A 282 -6.71 -11.24 13.55
CA VAL A 282 -6.71 -11.19 12.08
C VAL A 282 -6.56 -12.59 11.48
N ARG A 283 -7.13 -12.81 10.30
CA ARG A 283 -6.93 -13.98 9.45
C ARG A 283 -6.55 -13.53 8.04
N VAL A 284 -5.36 -13.92 7.59
CA VAL A 284 -4.79 -13.60 6.28
C VAL A 284 -4.66 -14.90 5.48
N LEU A 285 -5.60 -15.17 4.59
CA LEU A 285 -5.80 -16.50 4.00
C LEU A 285 -5.75 -16.51 2.48
N GLY A 286 -4.92 -17.36 1.88
CA GLY A 286 -5.01 -17.66 0.45
C GLY A 286 -4.78 -16.44 -0.48
N ASN A 287 -4.02 -15.44 -0.05
CA ASN A 287 -3.72 -14.26 -0.87
C ASN A 287 -2.52 -14.51 -1.79
N LEU A 288 -2.49 -13.84 -2.93
CA LEU A 288 -1.36 -13.79 -3.85
C LEU A 288 -0.68 -12.42 -3.76
N VAL A 289 0.59 -12.41 -3.36
CA VAL A 289 1.41 -11.21 -3.20
C VAL A 289 2.59 -11.24 -4.17
N LEU A 290 2.82 -10.15 -4.91
CA LEU A 290 3.83 -10.07 -5.97
C LEU A 290 4.65 -8.76 -5.86
N GLY A 291 5.98 -8.86 -5.82
CA GLY A 291 6.86 -7.71 -6.08
C GLY A 291 6.83 -6.60 -5.03
N VAL A 292 6.77 -6.93 -3.74
CA VAL A 292 6.77 -5.93 -2.66
C VAL A 292 8.11 -5.20 -2.58
N GLY A 293 8.04 -3.86 -2.63
CA GLY A 293 9.20 -2.97 -2.56
C GLY A 293 10.14 -3.09 -3.76
N VAL A 294 9.72 -3.72 -4.87
CA VAL A 294 10.50 -3.73 -6.11
C VAL A 294 10.49 -2.31 -6.68
N GLY A 295 11.66 -1.67 -6.70
CA GLY A 295 11.76 -0.25 -7.06
C GLY A 295 11.25 0.71 -5.99
N GLY A 296 11.05 0.23 -4.76
CA GLY A 296 10.67 1.06 -3.63
C GLY A 296 11.78 2.04 -3.24
N ASP A 297 11.39 3.21 -2.74
CA ASP A 297 12.33 4.26 -2.34
C ASP A 297 12.99 3.98 -0.99
N THR A 298 14.25 3.53 -1.07
CA THR A 298 15.12 3.24 0.08
C THR A 298 16.09 4.37 0.43
N SER A 299 15.88 5.59 -0.09
CA SER A 299 16.85 6.68 0.09
C SER A 299 16.78 7.36 1.47
N VAL A 300 15.62 7.33 2.11
CA VAL A 300 15.40 7.85 3.47
C VAL A 300 15.41 6.66 4.44
N LYS A 301 16.47 6.56 5.26
CA LYS A 301 16.66 5.48 6.24
C LYS A 301 17.02 6.02 7.60
N PHE A 302 16.38 5.51 8.63
CA PHE A 302 16.65 5.88 10.03
C PHE A 302 17.37 4.79 10.81
N GLY A 303 18.11 3.92 10.11
CA GLY A 303 18.98 2.92 10.71
C GLY A 303 18.32 1.56 10.91
N VAL A 304 17.13 1.35 10.36
CA VAL A 304 16.55 0.02 10.21
C VAL A 304 16.82 -0.54 8.81
N ASP A 305 16.75 -1.86 8.68
CA ASP A 305 16.84 -2.52 7.38
C ASP A 305 15.62 -2.20 6.51
N ASP A 306 15.75 -2.39 5.20
CA ASP A 306 14.65 -2.22 4.26
C ASP A 306 13.55 -3.26 4.52
N TYR A 307 12.58 -2.91 5.37
CA TYR A 307 11.44 -3.75 5.68
C TYR A 307 10.32 -3.56 4.65
N PHE A 308 10.29 -4.48 3.69
CA PHE A 308 9.29 -4.57 2.63
C PHE A 308 8.65 -5.96 2.67
N ALA A 309 7.63 -6.12 3.52
CA ALA A 309 7.08 -7.42 3.85
C ALA A 309 5.92 -7.85 2.93
N GLY A 310 5.81 -9.14 2.60
CA GLY A 310 4.60 -9.67 1.97
C GLY A 310 3.40 -9.57 2.92
N VAL A 311 3.50 -10.23 4.07
CA VAL A 311 2.55 -10.11 5.18
C VAL A 311 3.29 -9.65 6.42
N TYR A 312 2.79 -8.60 7.06
CA TYR A 312 3.40 -8.01 8.24
C TYR A 312 2.41 -7.98 9.41
N LEU A 313 2.71 -8.80 10.44
CA LEU A 313 2.05 -8.74 11.74
C LEU A 313 2.92 -7.94 12.70
N ASP A 314 2.52 -6.70 12.95
CA ASP A 314 3.26 -5.74 13.75
C ASP A 314 2.67 -5.60 15.16
N GLU A 315 3.43 -4.99 16.05
CA GLU A 315 3.10 -4.55 17.40
C GLU A 315 1.93 -5.25 18.11
N TRP A 316 2.26 -6.14 19.03
CA TRP A 316 1.35 -6.90 19.90
C TRP A 316 0.29 -7.73 19.16
N THR A 317 0.39 -7.87 17.84
CA THR A 317 -0.48 -8.76 17.09
C THR A 317 -0.36 -10.17 17.66
N ARG A 318 -1.52 -10.78 17.95
CA ARG A 318 -1.58 -12.09 18.58
C ARG A 318 -2.78 -12.91 18.17
N ARG A 319 -2.62 -14.24 18.24
CA ARG A 319 -3.62 -15.23 17.84
C ARG A 319 -4.04 -15.10 16.37
N GLY A 320 -3.28 -14.35 15.57
CA GLY A 320 -3.51 -14.17 14.15
C GLY A 320 -3.20 -15.45 13.39
N VAL A 321 -3.84 -15.61 12.23
CA VAL A 321 -3.59 -16.73 11.32
C VAL A 321 -3.11 -16.18 9.99
N VAL A 322 -1.95 -16.63 9.53
CA VAL A 322 -1.41 -16.37 8.20
C VAL A 322 -1.24 -17.71 7.50
N GLU A 323 -2.14 -18.03 6.57
CA GLU A 323 -2.23 -19.37 6.01
C GLU A 323 -2.51 -19.40 4.50
N GLY A 324 -1.85 -20.33 3.79
CA GLY A 324 -2.14 -20.59 2.39
C GLY A 324 -1.78 -19.46 1.42
N ASN A 325 -1.02 -18.46 1.85
CA ASN A 325 -0.65 -17.32 1.00
C ASN A 325 0.52 -17.68 0.08
N VAL A 326 0.53 -17.12 -1.12
CA VAL A 326 1.64 -17.21 -2.07
C VAL A 326 2.29 -15.84 -2.18
N ILE A 327 3.56 -15.74 -1.81
CA ILE A 327 4.31 -14.48 -1.74
C ILE A 327 5.54 -14.62 -2.63
N ILE A 328 5.59 -13.82 -3.70
CA ILE A 328 6.65 -13.87 -4.70
C ILE A 328 7.34 -12.51 -4.73
N VAL A 329 8.65 -12.50 -4.46
CA VAL A 329 9.50 -11.30 -4.45
C VAL A 329 9.03 -10.26 -3.43
N ALA A 330 9.55 -10.38 -2.21
CA ALA A 330 9.45 -9.38 -1.13
C ALA A 330 10.82 -9.24 -0.47
N ALA A 331 11.08 -8.22 0.36
CA ALA A 331 12.29 -8.24 1.18
C ALA A 331 12.15 -9.32 2.25
N GLN A 332 11.08 -9.23 3.04
CA GLN A 332 10.64 -10.27 3.96
C GLN A 332 9.38 -10.91 3.37
N GLY A 333 9.30 -12.24 3.29
CA GLY A 333 8.05 -12.88 2.87
C GLY A 333 6.95 -12.62 3.88
N ILE A 334 7.17 -13.10 5.10
CA ILE A 334 6.34 -12.85 6.27
C ILE A 334 7.20 -12.18 7.34
N TYR A 335 6.72 -11.10 7.93
CA TYR A 335 7.39 -10.39 9.01
C TYR A 335 6.49 -10.40 10.25
N LEU A 336 7.02 -10.93 11.34
CA LEU A 336 6.43 -10.92 12.66
C LEU A 336 7.30 -9.98 13.50
N HIS A 337 6.77 -8.82 13.86
CA HIS A 337 7.50 -7.84 14.68
C HIS A 337 6.72 -7.58 15.96
N ASN A 338 7.38 -7.77 17.10
CA ASN A 338 6.77 -7.56 18.42
C ASN A 338 5.41 -8.27 18.55
N SER A 339 5.25 -9.45 17.93
CA SER A 339 3.99 -10.18 17.78
C SER A 339 4.12 -11.63 18.29
N PHE A 340 3.05 -12.19 18.86
CA PHE A 340 3.10 -13.41 19.68
C PHE A 340 1.89 -14.32 19.47
N ASP A 341 2.01 -15.62 19.75
CA ASP A 341 0.91 -16.60 19.64
C ASP A 341 0.21 -16.61 18.27
N ASN A 342 0.90 -16.19 17.20
CA ASN A 342 0.36 -16.23 15.85
C ASN A 342 0.60 -17.61 15.23
N THR A 343 -0.24 -18.01 14.28
CA THR A 343 -0.06 -19.24 13.51
C THR A 343 0.29 -18.89 12.08
N VAL A 344 1.46 -19.35 11.63
CA VAL A 344 1.94 -19.20 10.25
C VAL A 344 2.08 -20.61 9.67
N ALA A 345 1.24 -20.96 8.69
CA ALA A 345 1.17 -22.33 8.15
C ALA A 345 0.87 -22.34 6.65
N GLY A 346 1.43 -23.30 5.91
CA GLY A 346 1.04 -23.53 4.51
C GLY A 346 1.25 -22.37 3.54
N ASN A 347 2.12 -21.40 3.86
CA ASN A 347 2.43 -20.28 2.97
C ASN A 347 3.62 -20.63 2.06
N LEU A 348 3.54 -20.27 0.78
CA LEU A 348 4.62 -20.39 -0.19
C LEU A 348 5.32 -19.04 -0.36
N VAL A 349 6.60 -18.95 0.00
CA VAL A 349 7.40 -17.73 -0.15
C VAL A 349 8.54 -17.97 -1.12
N LEU A 350 8.65 -17.15 -2.15
CA LEU A 350 9.56 -17.33 -3.27
C LEU A 350 10.30 -16.04 -3.59
N GLY A 351 11.62 -16.12 -3.72
CA GLY A 351 12.44 -14.95 -4.08
C GLY A 351 12.44 -13.84 -3.03
N ALA A 352 12.34 -14.19 -1.75
CA ALA A 352 12.56 -13.24 -0.67
C ALA A 352 14.01 -12.71 -0.75
N ARG A 353 14.18 -11.39 -0.76
CA ARG A 353 15.49 -10.73 -0.93
C ARG A 353 16.31 -10.70 0.35
N ALA A 354 15.66 -10.70 1.51
CA ALA A 354 16.29 -10.77 2.81
C ALA A 354 15.97 -12.11 3.50
N GLN A 355 14.72 -12.34 3.88
CA GLN A 355 14.31 -13.56 4.61
C GLN A 355 12.90 -14.02 4.20
N PRO A 356 12.67 -15.33 3.98
CA PRO A 356 11.32 -15.82 3.72
C PRO A 356 10.35 -15.58 4.89
N LEU A 357 10.85 -15.70 6.11
CA LEU A 357 10.17 -15.39 7.35
C LEU A 357 11.16 -14.67 8.27
N LEU A 358 10.77 -13.53 8.83
CA LEU A 358 11.48 -12.83 9.89
C LEU A 358 10.59 -12.76 11.13
N ASP A 359 11.07 -13.27 12.27
CA ASP A 359 10.41 -13.15 13.58
C ASP A 359 11.34 -12.37 14.51
N LEU A 360 10.94 -11.13 14.85
CA LEU A 360 11.75 -10.17 15.58
C LEU A 360 10.98 -9.62 16.78
N VAL A 361 11.64 -9.61 17.93
CA VAL A 361 11.11 -9.03 19.17
C VAL A 361 12.16 -8.09 19.76
N ASP A 362 11.81 -6.81 19.81
CA ASP A 362 12.68 -5.75 20.31
C ASP A 362 12.96 -5.89 21.81
N ALA A 363 14.12 -5.38 22.24
CA ALA A 363 14.55 -5.46 23.63
C ALA A 363 13.55 -4.84 24.64
N PRO A 364 12.93 -3.66 24.38
CA PRO A 364 11.94 -3.09 25.30
C PRO A 364 10.68 -3.97 25.43
N VAL A 365 10.20 -4.53 24.31
CA VAL A 365 9.05 -5.44 24.31
C VAL A 365 9.41 -6.71 25.06
N ARG A 366 10.56 -7.32 24.77
CA ARG A 366 11.08 -8.49 25.50
C ARG A 366 11.20 -8.24 27.01
N ALA A 367 11.66 -7.06 27.41
CA ALA A 367 11.75 -6.68 28.83
C ALA A 367 10.37 -6.51 29.49
N ALA A 368 9.36 -6.04 28.75
CA ALA A 368 7.98 -6.02 29.20
C ALA A 368 7.39 -7.44 29.31
N GLN A 369 7.71 -8.32 28.37
CA GLN A 369 7.28 -9.72 28.36
C GLN A 369 7.84 -10.56 29.51
N ALA A 370 9.12 -10.36 29.85
CA ALA A 370 9.75 -11.08 30.96
C ALA A 370 9.03 -10.88 32.31
N LYS A 371 8.21 -9.82 32.42
CA LYS A 371 7.38 -9.55 33.61
C LYS A 371 6.01 -10.25 33.58
N SER A 372 5.67 -10.92 32.48
CA SER A 372 4.29 -11.27 32.12
C SER A 372 4.00 -12.78 32.08
N GLU A 373 5.00 -13.67 32.03
CA GLU A 373 4.94 -15.17 32.02
C GLU A 373 3.91 -15.86 31.06
N THR A 374 3.04 -15.12 30.38
CA THR A 374 1.81 -15.64 29.75
C THR A 374 1.78 -15.51 28.23
N GLU A 375 2.86 -15.03 27.60
CA GLU A 375 2.89 -14.84 26.15
C GLU A 375 3.53 -16.04 25.45
N VAL A 376 2.70 -16.74 24.67
CA VAL A 376 3.06 -17.94 23.90
C VAL A 376 3.83 -17.54 22.64
N PRO A 377 4.92 -18.22 22.26
CA PRO A 377 5.65 -17.92 21.02
C PRO A 377 4.78 -18.16 19.78
N ASN A 378 5.19 -17.58 18.65
CA ASN A 378 4.55 -17.85 17.36
C ASN A 378 4.69 -19.33 16.97
N ARG A 379 3.62 -19.91 16.44
CA ARG A 379 3.57 -21.27 15.88
C ARG A 379 3.86 -21.22 14.39
N LEU A 380 5.03 -21.70 14.02
CA LEU A 380 5.52 -21.72 12.63
C LEU A 380 5.46 -23.18 12.13
N GLN A 381 4.57 -23.46 11.19
CA GLN A 381 4.44 -24.79 10.58
C GLN A 381 5.16 -24.83 9.24
N ALA A 382 5.91 -25.92 9.01
CA ALA A 382 6.84 -26.07 7.90
C ALA A 382 6.11 -26.12 6.53
N ALA A 383 6.14 -25.00 5.82
CA ALA A 383 6.00 -24.89 4.37
C ALA A 383 6.82 -23.72 3.77
N LEU A 384 7.79 -23.18 4.53
CA LEU A 384 8.65 -22.07 4.11
C LEU A 384 9.86 -22.62 3.33
N LEU A 385 9.66 -22.94 2.05
CA LEU A 385 10.74 -23.42 1.19
C LEU A 385 10.80 -22.59 -0.09
N ASP A 386 11.66 -21.58 -0.09
CA ASP A 386 12.97 -21.79 -0.71
C ASP A 386 14.02 -20.89 -0.06
N LYS A 387 15.27 -21.38 0.02
CA LYS A 387 16.43 -20.52 0.33
C LYS A 387 16.44 -19.35 -0.67
N PRO A 388 17.01 -18.18 -0.33
CA PRO A 388 17.21 -17.13 -1.33
C PRO A 388 17.91 -17.77 -2.54
N ALA A 389 17.21 -17.86 -3.67
CA ALA A 389 17.83 -18.30 -4.90
C ALA A 389 18.99 -17.34 -5.14
N SER A 390 20.19 -17.89 -5.29
CA SER A 390 21.37 -17.15 -5.75
C SER A 390 20.92 -16.29 -6.96
N PRO A 391 21.36 -15.03 -7.11
CA PRO A 391 20.89 -14.11 -8.15
C PRO A 391 21.01 -14.56 -9.63
N GLY A 392 21.25 -15.84 -9.94
CA GLY A 392 21.37 -16.40 -11.29
C GLY A 392 20.49 -17.62 -11.62
N GLU A 393 19.63 -18.12 -10.72
CA GLU A 393 18.81 -19.34 -10.99
C GLU A 393 17.36 -19.08 -11.42
N TRP A 394 17.03 -17.85 -11.84
CA TRP A 394 15.69 -17.56 -12.36
C TRP A 394 15.64 -17.81 -13.87
N THR A 395 14.95 -18.88 -14.28
CA THR A 395 14.62 -19.08 -15.69
C THR A 395 13.23 -18.52 -15.97
N ARG A 396 13.15 -17.43 -16.73
CA ARG A 396 11.88 -16.92 -17.24
C ARG A 396 11.34 -17.91 -18.28
N VAL A 397 10.19 -18.52 -18.02
CA VAL A 397 9.50 -19.38 -18.99
C VAL A 397 8.34 -18.60 -19.62
N PRO A 398 8.36 -18.32 -20.93
CA PRO A 398 7.23 -17.71 -21.61
C PRO A 398 5.95 -18.53 -21.46
N ALA A 399 4.79 -17.86 -21.38
CA ALA A 399 3.51 -18.54 -21.41
C ALA A 399 3.39 -19.41 -22.68
N GLY A 400 3.12 -20.71 -22.51
CA GLY A 400 2.92 -21.67 -23.60
C GLY A 400 4.09 -22.63 -23.89
N ASP A 401 5.28 -22.44 -23.30
CA ASP A 401 6.42 -23.34 -23.57
C ASP A 401 6.46 -24.56 -22.63
N ALA A 402 5.58 -25.53 -22.90
CA ALA A 402 5.47 -26.78 -22.13
C ALA A 402 6.73 -27.67 -22.22
N ALA A 403 7.61 -27.45 -23.20
CA ALA A 403 8.83 -28.22 -23.37
C ALA A 403 9.95 -27.72 -22.43
N ALA A 404 10.00 -26.42 -22.16
CA ALA A 404 10.90 -25.82 -21.18
C ALA A 404 10.61 -26.31 -19.75
N LEU A 405 9.34 -26.55 -19.42
CA LEU A 405 8.89 -27.13 -18.13
C LEU A 405 9.49 -28.51 -17.82
N ARG A 406 9.79 -29.33 -18.82
CA ARG A 406 10.21 -30.73 -18.64
C ARG A 406 11.71 -30.91 -18.34
N ARG A 407 12.53 -29.87 -18.53
CA ARG A 407 13.99 -29.96 -18.41
C ARG A 407 14.55 -29.35 -17.12
N SER A 408 13.72 -28.71 -16.30
CA SER A 408 14.15 -28.14 -15.02
C SER A 408 14.13 -29.19 -13.90
N THR A 409 15.27 -29.46 -13.28
CA THR A 409 15.39 -30.28 -12.07
C THR A 409 15.04 -29.51 -10.79
N THR A 410 14.82 -28.19 -10.88
CA THR A 410 14.44 -27.31 -9.77
C THR A 410 12.96 -26.91 -9.91
N ARG A 411 12.18 -27.21 -8.88
CA ARG A 411 10.71 -27.15 -8.88
C ARG A 411 10.18 -25.75 -8.55
N LEU A 412 10.33 -24.79 -9.46
CA LEU A 412 9.36 -23.70 -9.48
C LEU A 412 9.29 -22.99 -10.83
N VAL A 413 8.10 -22.93 -11.42
CA VAL A 413 7.85 -22.21 -12.67
C VAL A 413 6.81 -21.14 -12.41
N VAL A 414 7.22 -19.88 -12.50
CA VAL A 414 6.32 -18.73 -12.47
C VAL A 414 5.87 -18.46 -13.90
N LEU A 415 4.59 -18.69 -14.19
CA LEU A 415 4.00 -18.36 -15.49
C LEU A 415 3.68 -16.87 -15.53
N ASP A 416 4.36 -16.14 -16.41
CA ASP A 416 4.10 -14.72 -16.72
C ASP A 416 2.82 -14.62 -17.57
N LEU A 417 1.66 -14.58 -16.91
CA LEU A 417 0.38 -14.35 -17.57
C LEU A 417 0.23 -12.85 -17.88
N LYS A 418 0.64 -12.42 -19.07
CA LYS A 418 0.41 -11.04 -19.53
C LYS A 418 -1.08 -10.73 -19.55
N PRO A 419 -1.55 -9.64 -18.91
CA PRO A 419 -2.90 -9.14 -19.13
C PRO A 419 -2.99 -8.61 -20.57
N GLY A 420 -3.85 -9.23 -21.40
CA GLY A 420 -4.19 -8.69 -22.72
C GLY A 420 -3.69 -9.47 -23.95
N ALA A 421 -3.28 -10.74 -23.83
CA ALA A 421 -3.26 -11.60 -25.02
C ALA A 421 -4.70 -11.78 -25.52
N ALA A 422 -5.01 -11.23 -26.69
CA ALA A 422 -6.33 -11.30 -27.30
C ALA A 422 -6.80 -12.75 -27.41
N LEU A 423 -7.91 -13.08 -26.76
CA LEU A 423 -8.70 -14.27 -27.07
C LEU A 423 -9.27 -14.07 -28.47
N ALA A 424 -8.70 -14.76 -29.46
CA ALA A 424 -9.31 -14.90 -30.76
C ALA A 424 -10.61 -15.71 -30.61
N THR A 425 -11.72 -15.01 -30.81
CA THR A 425 -13.08 -15.46 -31.19
C THR A 425 -13.74 -16.64 -30.45
N ALA A 426 -14.95 -16.35 -30.00
CA ALA A 426 -15.91 -17.22 -29.33
C ALA A 426 -16.15 -18.60 -29.98
N GLY A 427 -16.20 -19.64 -29.14
CA GLY A 427 -16.71 -20.97 -29.51
C GLY A 427 -16.19 -22.07 -28.58
N ASP A 428 -16.91 -22.29 -27.48
CA ASP A 428 -16.85 -23.46 -26.57
C ASP A 428 -15.64 -23.69 -25.65
N ILE A 429 -15.99 -24.03 -24.39
CA ILE A 429 -15.21 -24.61 -23.27
C ILE A 429 -14.58 -23.62 -22.26
N GLY A 430 -15.29 -23.46 -21.13
CA GLY A 430 -14.80 -23.89 -19.80
C GLY A 430 -13.74 -23.04 -19.07
N ARG A 431 -14.21 -22.28 -18.06
CA ARG A 431 -13.47 -21.70 -16.93
C ARG A 431 -12.12 -22.38 -16.59
N CYS A 432 -11.00 -21.66 -16.73
CA CYS A 432 -9.77 -21.97 -16.00
C CYS A 432 -9.91 -21.50 -14.55
N SER A 433 -10.37 -22.40 -13.68
CA SER A 433 -10.36 -22.20 -12.23
C SER A 433 -9.04 -22.74 -11.66
N VAL A 434 -8.32 -21.90 -10.92
CA VAL A 434 -7.26 -22.37 -10.01
C VAL A 434 -7.97 -23.09 -8.86
N LEU A 435 -8.06 -24.42 -8.93
CA LEU A 435 -8.50 -25.24 -7.80
C LEU A 435 -7.32 -25.38 -6.84
N MET A 436 -7.41 -24.72 -5.69
CA MET A 436 -6.51 -24.99 -4.57
C MET A 436 -6.87 -26.34 -3.95
N PRO A 437 -5.89 -27.21 -3.66
CA PRO A 437 -6.17 -28.45 -2.96
C PRO A 437 -6.54 -28.13 -1.50
N VAL A 438 -7.74 -28.54 -1.10
CA VAL A 438 -8.11 -28.72 0.30
C VAL A 438 -8.03 -30.22 0.56
N SER A 439 -7.04 -30.69 1.32
CA SER A 439 -7.20 -31.87 2.19
C SER A 439 -5.95 -32.20 3.01
N THR A 440 -6.22 -32.56 4.26
CA THR A 440 -5.36 -33.24 5.24
C THR A 440 -5.31 -34.75 4.96
N ALA A 441 -4.26 -35.26 4.31
CA ALA A 441 -3.78 -36.66 4.39
C ALA A 441 -2.45 -36.81 3.62
N PRO A 442 -1.54 -37.70 4.05
CA PRO A 442 -0.26 -37.88 3.40
C PRO A 442 -0.38 -38.85 2.20
N GLU A 443 0.33 -38.49 1.13
CA GLU A 443 0.63 -39.31 -0.06
C GLU A 443 -0.52 -39.56 -1.07
N LEU A 444 -0.56 -38.71 -2.11
CA LEU A 444 -1.01 -39.09 -3.45
C LEU A 444 -0.04 -38.56 -4.53
N PRO A 445 0.20 -39.30 -5.62
CA PRO A 445 1.14 -38.92 -6.67
C PRO A 445 0.61 -37.75 -7.50
N ALA A 446 1.54 -36.90 -7.96
CA ALA A 446 1.27 -35.69 -8.71
C ALA A 446 0.36 -35.95 -9.94
N GLN A 447 -0.88 -35.44 -9.88
CA GLN A 447 -1.74 -35.35 -11.06
C GLN A 447 -1.43 -34.05 -11.82
N VAL A 448 -0.90 -34.20 -13.03
CA VAL A 448 -0.71 -33.10 -13.97
C VAL A 448 -2.06 -32.82 -14.65
N LEU A 449 -2.64 -31.65 -14.38
CA LEU A 449 -3.79 -31.14 -15.13
C LEU A 449 -3.34 -30.80 -16.55
N GLN A 450 -3.75 -31.62 -17.52
CA GLN A 450 -3.60 -31.32 -18.95
C GLN A 450 -4.79 -30.46 -19.40
N CYS A 451 -4.53 -29.21 -19.80
CA CYS A 451 -5.47 -28.46 -20.63
C CYS A 451 -5.31 -28.92 -22.09
N PRO A 452 -6.39 -29.17 -22.83
CA PRO A 452 -6.30 -29.58 -24.22
C PRO A 452 -5.77 -28.43 -25.07
N ALA A 453 -4.75 -28.71 -25.87
CA ALA A 453 -4.19 -27.77 -26.83
C ALA A 453 -5.09 -27.66 -28.07
N LYS A 454 -5.59 -26.46 -28.35
CA LYS A 454 -5.72 -25.90 -29.70
C LYS A 454 -5.44 -24.41 -29.66
#